data_AF-A0A094E3R7-F1
#
_entry.id   AF-A0A094E3R7-F1
#
_cell.length_a   1.000
_cell.length_b   1.000
_cell.length_c   1.000
_cell.angle_alpha   90.00
_cell.angle_beta   90.00
_cell.angle_gamma   90.00
#
_symmetry.space_group_name_H-M   'P 1'
#
loop_
_entity.id
_entity.type
_entity.pdbx_description
1 polymer ?
#
loop_
_entity_poly.entity_id
_entity_poly.type
_entity_poly.pdbx_seq_one_letter_code
_entity_poly.pdbx_strand_id
1 'polypeptide(L)'
;MESRPLLPKVESYAEDEPVIVNRDSPWKRILTYGALVLTAYVVLVPEPAAGLSWPFGGQPTIEERASTILTHTPLIDGHNDLAILIRGLFNNHINDDKFQKLFSEGGMPAHVDLPRLKEGKVGGAFWSAFIPCPKNGSDFSDGNYVQ
;
A
#
# COMPACT_ATOMS: atom_id res chain seq x y z
N MET A 1 -77.92 -74.43 -38.89
CA MET A 1 -77.91 -72.95 -38.75
C MET A 1 -76.69 -72.64 -37.90
N GLU A 2 -75.56 -72.41 -38.55
CA GLU A 2 -74.24 -72.35 -37.91
C GLU A 2 -74.02 -70.94 -37.32
N SER A 3 -73.80 -70.85 -36.01
CA SER A 3 -73.55 -69.59 -35.31
C SER A 3 -72.11 -69.12 -35.53
N ARG A 4 -71.95 -68.02 -36.28
CA ARG A 4 -70.65 -67.36 -36.42
C ARG A 4 -70.32 -66.59 -35.12
N PRO A 5 -69.13 -66.75 -34.53
CA PRO A 5 -68.72 -65.96 -33.36
C PRO A 5 -68.43 -64.50 -33.75
N LEU A 6 -68.92 -63.56 -32.94
CA LEU A 6 -68.96 -62.11 -33.21
C LEU A 6 -67.75 -61.30 -32.68
N LEU A 7 -66.62 -61.92 -32.35
CA LEU A 7 -65.45 -61.18 -31.86
C LEU A 7 -64.15 -61.63 -32.55
N PRO A 8 -63.32 -60.69 -33.02
CA PRO A 8 -62.01 -61.00 -33.61
C PRO A 8 -61.04 -61.51 -32.54
N LYS A 9 -60.07 -62.34 -32.98
CA LYS A 9 -58.99 -62.84 -32.11
C LYS A 9 -58.14 -61.67 -31.61
N VAL A 10 -57.92 -61.59 -30.31
CA VAL A 10 -57.00 -60.63 -29.69
C VAL A 10 -55.57 -61.09 -29.97
N GLU A 11 -54.84 -60.31 -30.77
CA GLU A 11 -53.40 -60.46 -30.98
C GLU A 11 -52.67 -60.06 -29.70
N SER A 12 -51.74 -60.88 -29.21
CA SER A 12 -50.95 -60.59 -28.01
C SER A 12 -49.99 -59.43 -28.26
N TYR A 13 -50.02 -58.41 -27.40
CA TYR A 13 -49.06 -57.31 -27.43
C TYR A 13 -47.64 -57.83 -27.14
N ALA A 14 -46.68 -57.49 -28.00
CA ALA A 14 -45.27 -57.75 -27.76
C ALA A 14 -44.77 -56.90 -26.58
N GLU A 15 -43.92 -57.47 -25.73
CA GLU A 15 -43.25 -56.70 -24.67
C GLU A 15 -42.26 -55.72 -25.31
N ASP A 16 -42.41 -54.43 -25.01
CA ASP A 16 -41.52 -53.38 -25.51
C ASP A 16 -40.12 -53.51 -24.86
N GLU A 17 -39.08 -53.45 -25.69
CA GLU A 17 -37.67 -53.45 -25.28
C GLU A 17 -37.35 -52.27 -24.32
N PRO A 18 -36.42 -52.44 -23.36
CA PRO A 18 -36.07 -51.38 -22.41
C PRO A 18 -35.40 -50.19 -23.11
N VAL A 19 -36.01 -49.00 -22.97
CA VAL A 19 -35.42 -47.74 -23.42
C VAL A 19 -34.23 -47.38 -22.53
N ILE A 20 -33.01 -47.50 -23.06
CA ILE A 20 -31.78 -47.02 -22.40
C ILE A 20 -31.76 -45.49 -22.46
N VAL A 21 -32.12 -44.85 -21.34
CA VAL A 21 -31.99 -43.39 -21.19
C VAL A 21 -30.54 -43.06 -20.87
N ASN A 22 -29.78 -42.61 -21.86
CA ASN A 22 -28.43 -42.10 -21.62
C ASN A 22 -28.49 -40.78 -20.81
N ARG A 23 -28.03 -40.83 -19.56
CA ARG A 23 -28.10 -39.74 -18.58
C ARG A 23 -26.89 -38.81 -18.66
N ASP A 24 -26.54 -38.41 -19.87
CA ASP A 24 -25.51 -37.39 -20.12
C ASP A 24 -26.11 -36.00 -19.90
N SER A 25 -26.14 -35.59 -18.63
CA SER A 25 -26.68 -34.27 -18.24
C SER A 25 -25.81 -33.15 -18.81
N PRO A 26 -26.37 -32.22 -19.62
CA PRO A 26 -25.63 -31.09 -20.17
C PRO A 26 -25.04 -30.20 -19.07
N TRP A 27 -25.68 -30.16 -17.89
CA TRP A 27 -25.20 -29.45 -16.71
C TRP A 27 -23.88 -29.98 -16.19
N LYS A 28 -23.64 -31.29 -16.25
CA LYS A 28 -22.34 -31.86 -15.88
C LYS A 28 -21.23 -31.31 -16.77
N ARG A 29 -21.49 -31.26 -18.08
CA ARG A 29 -20.53 -30.74 -19.07
C ARG A 29 -20.26 -29.25 -18.87
N ILE A 30 -21.31 -28.45 -18.66
CA ILE A 30 -21.18 -27.00 -18.38
C ILE A 30 -20.34 -26.76 -17.13
N LEU A 31 -20.58 -27.52 -16.05
CA LEU A 31 -19.80 -27.41 -14.81
C LEU A 31 -18.34 -27.83 -15.02
N THR A 32 -18.09 -28.91 -15.77
CA THR A 32 -16.72 -29.37 -16.06
C THR A 32 -15.95 -28.37 -16.91
N TYR A 33 -16.54 -27.86 -18.00
CA TYR A 33 -15.90 -26.87 -18.85
C TYR A 33 -15.73 -25.53 -18.12
N GLY A 34 -16.72 -25.12 -17.32
CA GLY A 34 -16.62 -23.93 -16.48
C GLY A 34 -15.45 -24.02 -15.48
N ALA A 35 -15.28 -25.18 -14.83
CA ALA A 35 -14.16 -25.42 -13.93
C ALA A 35 -12.81 -25.38 -14.67
N LEU A 36 -12.70 -25.99 -15.85
CA LEU A 36 -11.47 -25.99 -16.65
C LEU A 36 -11.09 -24.60 -17.18
N VAL A 37 -12.08 -23.79 -17.58
CA VAL A 37 -11.83 -22.41 -18.02
C VAL A 37 -11.39 -21.54 -16.84
N LEU A 38 -12.01 -21.71 -15.67
CA LEU A 38 -11.63 -20.99 -14.45
C LEU A 38 -10.19 -21.33 -14.03
N THR A 39 -9.81 -22.61 -14.06
CA THR A 39 -8.43 -23.03 -13.72
C THR A 39 -7.42 -22.55 -14.75
N ALA A 40 -7.74 -22.64 -16.05
CA ALA A 40 -6.87 -22.12 -17.11
C ALA A 40 -6.69 -20.60 -16.99
N TYR A 41 -7.75 -19.86 -16.65
CA TYR A 41 -7.69 -18.42 -16.43
C TYR A 41 -6.76 -18.07 -15.26
N VAL A 42 -6.86 -18.80 -14.13
CA VAL A 42 -5.99 -18.62 -12.96
C VAL A 42 -4.52 -18.92 -13.27
N VAL A 43 -4.23 -19.88 -14.16
CA VAL A 43 -2.85 -20.23 -14.55
C VAL A 43 -2.27 -19.25 -15.58
N LEU A 44 -3.10 -18.77 -16.52
CA LEU A 44 -2.65 -17.99 -17.67
C LEU A 44 -2.68 -16.47 -17.45
N VAL A 45 -3.45 -15.99 -16.47
CA VAL A 45 -3.53 -14.58 -16.12
C VAL A 45 -2.97 -14.39 -14.69
N PRO A 46 -1.64 -14.34 -14.52
CA PRO A 46 -1.06 -13.82 -13.30
C PRO A 46 -1.32 -12.31 -13.31
N GLU A 47 -2.40 -11.85 -12.68
CA GLU A 47 -2.53 -10.42 -12.40
C GLU A 47 -1.28 -9.95 -11.60
N PRO A 48 -0.75 -8.75 -11.89
CA PRO A 48 0.30 -8.18 -11.07
C PRO A 48 -0.23 -8.07 -9.64
N ALA A 49 0.57 -8.54 -8.69
CA ALA A 49 0.28 -8.69 -7.26
C ALA A 49 -0.09 -7.39 -6.49
N ALA A 50 -0.45 -6.32 -7.18
CA ALA A 50 -0.85 -5.04 -6.60
C ALA A 50 -2.31 -5.01 -6.09
N GLY A 51 -3.16 -5.96 -6.49
CA GLY A 51 -4.61 -5.95 -6.17
C GLY A 51 -5.12 -7.08 -5.25
N LEU A 52 -4.34 -8.12 -4.98
CA LEU A 52 -4.78 -9.34 -4.28
C LEU A 52 -4.28 -9.39 -2.82
N SER A 53 -4.44 -8.31 -2.06
CA SER A 53 -4.11 -8.28 -0.62
C SER A 53 -5.12 -9.01 0.27
N TRP A 54 -6.07 -9.76 -0.29
CA TRP A 54 -7.08 -10.51 0.45
C TRP A 54 -7.16 -11.97 -0.03
N PRO A 55 -7.07 -13.00 0.83
CA PRO A 55 -6.99 -12.97 2.30
C PRO A 55 -5.58 -13.16 2.89
N PHE A 56 -4.52 -13.15 2.07
CA PHE A 56 -3.16 -13.58 2.50
C PHE A 56 -2.14 -12.44 2.70
N GLY A 57 -2.56 -11.18 2.56
CA GLY A 57 -1.70 -10.03 2.87
C GLY A 57 -1.67 -9.75 4.37
N GLY A 58 -0.47 -9.75 4.97
CA GLY A 58 -0.29 -9.24 6.34
C GLY A 58 -0.71 -7.77 6.43
N GLN A 59 -1.23 -7.35 7.59
CA GLN A 59 -1.49 -5.92 7.82
C GLN A 59 -0.16 -5.16 7.81
N PRO A 60 -0.09 -3.98 7.18
CA PRO A 60 1.14 -3.18 7.20
C PRO A 60 1.55 -2.85 8.63
N THR A 61 2.85 -2.82 8.90
CA THR A 61 3.38 -2.41 10.20
C THR A 61 3.06 -0.94 10.51
N ILE A 62 3.22 -0.52 11.76
CA ILE A 62 3.00 0.89 12.13
C ILE A 62 3.97 1.80 11.37
N GLU A 63 5.21 1.36 11.18
CA GLU A 63 6.25 2.07 10.45
C GLU A 63 5.90 2.19 8.97
N GLU A 64 5.41 1.12 8.33
CA GLU A 64 4.94 1.15 6.95
C GLU A 64 3.78 2.13 6.78
N ARG A 65 2.80 2.09 7.70
CA ARG A 65 1.66 3.02 7.68
C ARG A 65 2.09 4.47 7.85
N ALA A 66 2.94 4.76 8.84
CA ALA A 66 3.47 6.10 9.10
C ALA A 66 4.29 6.60 7.91
N SER A 67 5.15 5.74 7.37
CA SER A 67 5.93 6.00 6.16
C SER A 67 5.02 6.36 4.98
N THR A 68 3.99 5.57 4.68
CA THR A 68 3.03 5.86 3.60
C THR A 68 2.33 7.20 3.78
N ILE A 69 1.89 7.52 5.00
CA ILE A 69 1.25 8.80 5.31
C ILE A 69 2.22 9.96 5.04
N LEU A 70 3.42 9.90 5.60
CA LEU A 70 4.42 10.96 5.49
C LEU A 70 4.96 11.16 4.06
N THR A 71 4.87 10.14 3.19
CA THR A 71 5.18 10.31 1.76
C THR A 71 4.21 11.29 1.07
N HIS A 72 2.94 11.30 1.49
CA HIS A 72 1.88 12.14 0.89
C HIS A 72 1.61 13.40 1.70
N THR A 73 1.85 13.37 3.00
CA THR A 73 1.69 14.48 3.94
C THR A 73 2.99 14.70 4.70
N PRO A 74 4.00 15.35 4.08
CA PRO A 74 5.28 15.58 4.73
C PRO A 74 5.16 16.33 6.06
N LEU A 75 6.03 16.01 7.02
CA LEU A 75 6.01 16.62 8.35
C LEU A 75 6.37 18.11 8.28
N ILE A 76 5.64 18.95 9.03
CA ILE A 76 5.99 20.34 9.29
C ILE A 76 6.41 20.47 10.76
N ASP A 77 7.71 20.65 11.01
CA ASP A 77 8.26 20.84 12.35
C ASP A 77 8.03 22.28 12.83
N GLY A 78 7.56 22.45 14.06
CA GLY A 78 7.24 23.74 14.66
C GLY A 78 8.42 24.49 15.28
N HIS A 79 9.57 23.84 15.53
CA HIS A 79 10.70 24.50 16.17
C HIS A 79 12.03 23.76 15.96
N ASN A 80 12.91 24.32 15.12
CA ASN A 80 14.21 23.74 14.84
C ASN A 80 15.37 24.71 15.09
N ASP A 81 16.28 24.35 16.00
CA ASP A 81 17.42 25.16 16.46
C ASP A 81 18.71 25.00 15.61
N LEU A 82 18.59 24.58 14.34
CA LEU A 82 19.76 24.50 13.44
C LEU A 82 20.51 25.84 13.33
N ALA A 83 19.81 26.97 13.34
CA ALA A 83 20.41 28.30 13.18
C ALA A 83 21.40 28.65 14.31
N ILE A 84 21.06 28.37 15.57
CA ILE A 84 21.98 28.63 16.70
C ILE A 84 23.19 27.69 16.67
N LEU A 85 23.03 26.45 16.18
CA LEU A 85 24.14 25.54 15.95
C LEU A 85 25.08 26.05 14.86
N ILE A 86 24.53 26.52 13.74
CA ILE A 86 25.31 27.14 12.65
C ILE A 86 26.10 28.34 13.15
N ARG A 87 25.47 29.19 13.96
CA ARG A 87 26.12 30.33 14.60
C ARG A 87 27.29 29.90 15.48
N GLY A 88 27.11 28.91 16.35
CA GLY A 88 28.13 28.48 17.30
C GLY A 88 29.28 27.67 16.69
N LEU A 89 29.02 26.83 15.70
CA LEU A 89 30.02 25.90 15.15
C LEU A 89 30.64 26.34 13.83
N PHE A 90 29.94 27.20 13.08
CA PHE A 90 30.35 27.65 11.75
C PHE A 90 30.39 29.18 11.63
N ASN A 91 30.18 29.93 12.71
CA ASN A 91 30.17 31.40 12.71
C ASN A 91 29.27 31.98 11.60
N ASN A 92 28.14 31.35 11.31
CA ASN A 92 27.22 31.71 10.21
C ASN A 92 27.78 31.61 8.77
N HIS A 93 28.94 30.99 8.55
CA HIS A 93 29.51 30.79 7.21
C HIS A 93 28.89 29.57 6.51
N ILE A 94 27.64 29.70 6.06
CA ILE A 94 26.91 28.63 5.37
C ILE A 94 27.43 28.33 3.96
N ASN A 95 28.29 29.19 3.41
CA ASN A 95 28.89 28.98 2.09
C ASN A 95 30.24 28.25 2.17
N ASP A 96 30.75 27.96 3.37
CA ASP A 96 31.99 27.22 3.55
C ASP A 96 31.78 25.75 3.15
N ASP A 97 32.78 25.19 2.47
CA ASP A 97 32.78 23.79 2.01
C ASP A 97 32.49 22.80 3.14
N LYS A 98 33.01 23.08 4.35
CA LYS A 98 32.79 22.24 5.53
C LYS A 98 31.30 22.17 5.90
N PHE A 99 30.60 23.30 5.95
CA PHE A 99 29.17 23.31 6.26
C PHE A 99 28.37 22.66 5.13
N GLN A 100 28.62 23.07 3.88
CA GLN A 100 27.89 22.57 2.70
C GLN A 100 27.96 21.05 2.60
N LYS A 101 29.16 20.49 2.81
CA LYS A 101 29.39 19.04 2.81
C LYS A 101 28.62 18.36 3.94
N LEU A 102 28.81 18.78 5.18
CA LEU A 102 28.15 18.15 6.34
C LEU A 102 26.62 18.24 6.28
N PHE A 103 26.10 19.38 5.84
CA PHE A 103 24.66 19.57 5.71
C PHE A 103 24.08 18.76 4.56
N SER A 104 24.70 18.76 3.38
CA SER A 104 24.14 18.13 2.17
C SER A 104 24.36 16.62 2.12
N GLU A 105 25.53 16.15 2.56
CA GLU A 105 25.93 14.73 2.52
C GLU A 105 25.69 14.01 3.85
N GLY A 106 25.46 14.77 4.92
CA GLY A 106 25.22 14.26 6.27
C GLY A 106 26.45 14.34 7.18
N GLY A 107 26.21 14.10 8.47
CA GLY A 107 27.25 14.18 9.49
C GLY A 107 27.31 15.55 10.18
N MET A 108 26.27 16.37 10.04
CA MET A 108 26.14 17.56 10.88
C MET A 108 26.18 17.16 12.37
N PRO A 109 26.84 17.99 13.20
CA PRO A 109 26.68 17.89 14.65
C PRO A 109 25.19 17.99 15.04
N ALA A 110 24.82 17.31 16.13
CA ALA A 110 23.43 17.21 16.60
C ALA A 110 22.48 16.54 15.58
N HIS A 111 21.29 17.10 15.37
CA HIS A 111 20.13 16.33 14.86
C HIS A 111 19.79 16.56 13.38
N VAL A 112 20.28 17.64 12.76
CA VAL A 112 19.74 18.11 11.47
C VAL A 112 20.80 18.14 10.38
N ASP A 113 20.60 17.31 9.36
CA ASP A 113 21.24 17.39 8.04
C ASP A 113 20.24 16.98 6.96
N LEU A 114 20.57 17.25 5.70
CA LEU A 114 19.69 17.00 4.57
C LEU A 114 19.32 15.52 4.39
N PRO A 115 20.24 14.54 4.57
CA PRO A 115 19.88 13.14 4.55
C PRO A 115 18.84 12.76 5.61
N ARG A 116 19.02 13.19 6.87
CA ARG A 116 18.05 12.91 7.95
C ARG A 116 16.70 13.58 7.72
N LEU A 117 16.67 14.80 7.18
CA LEU A 117 15.41 15.48 6.83
C LEU A 117 14.65 14.73 5.74
N LYS A 118 15.36 14.22 4.73
CA LYS A 118 14.77 13.40 3.65
C LYS A 118 14.27 12.05 4.17
N GLU A 119 15.08 11.37 4.99
CA GLU A 119 14.71 10.08 5.60
C GLU A 119 13.47 10.22 6.49
N GLY A 120 13.41 11.28 7.30
CA GLY A 120 12.26 11.62 8.16
C GLY A 120 11.06 12.21 7.43
N LYS A 121 11.14 12.42 6.11
CA LYS A 121 10.07 12.98 5.26
C LYS A 121 9.56 14.33 5.77
N VAL A 122 10.50 15.18 6.20
CA VAL A 122 10.23 16.55 6.62
C VAL A 122 10.02 17.41 5.37
N GLY A 123 8.83 17.98 5.23
CA GLY A 123 8.50 18.91 4.14
C GLY A 123 8.78 20.37 4.47
N GLY A 124 8.91 20.69 5.75
CA GLY A 124 9.22 22.04 6.21
C GLY A 124 9.49 22.10 7.71
N ALA A 125 10.11 23.19 8.13
CA ALA A 125 10.37 23.47 9.53
C ALA A 125 10.28 24.98 9.77
N PHE A 126 9.81 25.34 10.96
CA PHE A 126 9.99 26.67 11.52
C PHE A 126 11.37 26.74 12.17
N TRP A 127 12.30 27.40 11.48
CA TRP A 127 13.67 27.59 11.97
C TRP A 127 13.68 28.65 13.07
N SER A 128 14.13 28.26 14.25
CA SER A 128 14.18 29.10 15.43
C SER A 128 15.21 30.22 15.25
N ALA A 129 14.76 31.47 15.25
CA ALA A 129 15.61 32.64 15.37
C ALA A 129 15.88 32.92 16.86
N PHE A 130 16.63 32.01 17.49
CA PHE A 130 16.90 32.05 18.92
C PHE A 130 18.16 32.85 19.26
N ILE A 131 18.09 33.57 20.38
CA ILE A 131 19.24 34.22 21.03
C ILE A 131 19.18 33.90 22.53
N PRO A 132 20.32 33.58 23.18
CA PRO A 132 20.36 33.38 24.62
C PRO A 132 19.89 34.62 25.38
N CYS A 133 19.26 34.41 26.54
CA CYS A 133 18.84 35.51 27.38
C CYS A 133 20.04 36.39 27.78
N PRO A 134 19.89 37.73 27.76
CA PRO A 134 20.88 38.62 28.34
C PRO A 134 21.04 38.35 29.84
N LYS A 135 22.20 38.72 30.40
CA LYS A 135 22.46 38.62 31.85
C LYS A 135 21.40 39.38 32.66
N ASN A 136 20.97 40.53 32.16
CA ASN A 136 19.83 41.26 32.67
C ASN A 136 18.64 41.08 31.72
N GLY A 137 17.65 40.27 32.12
CA GLY A 137 16.46 39.97 31.31
C GLY A 137 15.55 41.18 31.02
N SER A 138 15.80 42.33 31.64
CA SER A 138 15.08 43.59 31.37
C SER A 138 15.86 44.57 30.47
N ASP A 139 17.09 44.21 30.09
CA ASP A 139 17.93 45.02 29.21
C ASP A 139 17.78 44.58 27.75
N PHE A 140 16.98 45.34 27.01
CA PHE A 140 16.69 45.10 25.60
C PHE A 140 17.64 45.86 24.65
N SER A 141 18.79 46.33 25.14
CA SER A 141 19.77 47.01 24.28
C SER A 141 20.33 46.08 23.20
N ASP A 142 20.52 46.61 21.99
CA ASP A 142 21.04 45.85 20.83
C ASP A 142 22.38 45.16 21.13
N GLY A 143 23.20 45.78 21.99
CA GLY A 143 24.48 45.25 22.48
C GLY A 143 24.39 43.83 23.04
N ASN A 144 23.23 43.43 23.59
CA ASN A 144 23.02 42.09 24.13
C ASN A 144 22.79 41.01 23.06
N TYR A 145 22.36 41.41 21.85
CA TYR A 145 21.93 40.51 20.78
C TYR A 145 22.87 40.53 19.56
N VAL A 146 23.79 41.50 19.48
CA VAL A 146 24.88 41.56 18.49
C VAL A 146 26.06 40.70 18.95
N GLN A 147 26.05 39.42 18.64
CA GLN A 147 27.25 38.57 18.72
C GLN A 147 27.43 37.78 17.42
#